data_AF-V6IZ16-F1
#
_entry.id   AF-V6IZ16-F1
#
_cell.length_a   1.000
_cell.length_b   1.000
_cell.length_c   1.000
_cell.angle_alpha   90.00
_cell.angle_beta   90.00
_cell.angle_gamma   90.00
#
_symmetry.space_group_name_H-M   'P 1'
#
loop_
_entity.id
_entity.type
_entity.pdbx_description
1 polymer ?
#
loop_
_entity_poly.entity_id
_entity_poly.type
_entity_poly.pdbx_seq_one_letter_code
_entity_poly.pdbx_strand_id
1 'polypeptide(L)'
;MWVKNKRTGKKWFVTDEHGKKLLKDDDYETLDSSSNAEVDLNDLTVAGLKKRAADKEIENYQSMDKEALIKALSGEQVLEVPQGKQQPTSETPAK
;
A
#
# COMPACT_ATOMS: atom_id res chain seq x y z
N MET A 1 -2.96 -8.27 10.93
CA MET A 1 -3.92 -9.13 10.20
C MET A 1 -4.97 -8.26 9.54
N TRP A 2 -5.28 -8.51 8.27
CA TRP A 2 -6.37 -7.82 7.58
C TRP A 2 -7.68 -8.52 7.87
N VAL A 3 -8.69 -7.74 8.26
CA VAL A 3 -10.04 -8.24 8.57
C VAL A 3 -11.04 -7.42 7.78
N LYS A 4 -12.04 -8.10 7.19
CA LYS A 4 -13.18 -7.47 6.52
C LYS A 4 -14.46 -7.82 7.25
N ASN A 5 -15.30 -6.81 7.44
CA ASN A 5 -16.66 -7.01 7.90
C ASN A 5 -17.56 -7.35 6.69
N LYS A 6 -18.22 -8.51 6.72
CA LYS A 6 -19.12 -9.01 5.67
C LYS A 6 -20.38 -8.17 5.51
N ARG A 7 -20.91 -7.60 6.60
CA ARG A 7 -22.11 -6.75 6.58
C ARG A 7 -21.90 -5.39 5.92
N THR A 8 -20.75 -4.77 6.14
CA THR A 8 -20.46 -3.40 5.70
C THR A 8 -19.44 -3.33 4.57
N GLY A 9 -18.74 -4.43 4.30
CA GLY A 9 -17.64 -4.49 3.33
C GLY A 9 -16.37 -3.73 3.75
N LYS A 10 -16.35 -3.10 4.93
CA LYS A 10 -15.21 -2.33 5.42
C LYS A 10 -14.04 -3.24 5.81
N LYS A 11 -12.82 -2.81 5.48
CA LYS A 11 -11.58 -3.54 5.71
C LYS A 11 -10.67 -2.73 6.63
N TRP A 12 -10.03 -3.40 7.60
CA TRP A 12 -9.07 -2.77 8.49
C TRP A 12 -7.88 -3.67 8.75
N PHE A 13 -6.73 -3.05 9.04
CA PHE A 13 -5.57 -3.76 9.55
C PHE A 13 -5.58 -3.68 11.08
N VAL A 14 -5.64 -4.84 11.73
CA VAL A 14 -5.67 -4.98 13.19
C VAL A 14 -4.53 -5.86 13.66
N THR A 15 -4.15 -5.75 14.94
CA THR A 15 -3.19 -6.69 15.53
C THR A 15 -3.78 -8.10 15.58
N ASP A 16 -2.92 -9.13 15.62
CA ASP A 16 -3.35 -10.54 15.58
C ASP A 16 -4.36 -10.90 16.67
N GLU A 17 -4.16 -10.40 17.89
CA GLU A 17 -5.09 -10.60 19.01
C GLU A 17 -6.48 -9.99 18.74
N HIS A 18 -6.52 -8.75 18.23
CA HIS A 18 -7.77 -8.09 17.89
C HIS A 18 -8.46 -8.75 16.68
N GLY A 19 -7.67 -9.19 15.70
CA GLY A 19 -8.17 -9.95 14.55
C GLY A 19 -8.84 -11.24 14.99
N LYS A 20 -8.15 -12.05 15.81
CA LYS A 20 -8.71 -13.28 16.39
C LYS A 20 -9.99 -13.04 17.20
N LYS A 21 -10.10 -11.90 17.87
CA LYS A 21 -11.33 -11.52 18.60
C LYS A 21 -12.48 -11.19 17.64
N LEU A 22 -12.22 -10.46 16.56
CA LEU A 22 -13.23 -10.11 15.55
C LEU A 22 -13.70 -11.32 14.75
N LEU A 23 -12.80 -12.25 14.42
CA LEU A 23 -13.11 -13.48 13.68
C LEU A 23 -13.98 -14.49 14.45
N LYS A 24 -14.27 -14.22 15.73
CA LYS A 24 -15.26 -15.02 16.49
C LYS A 24 -16.69 -14.70 16.06
N ASP A 25 -16.91 -13.54 15.44
CA ASP A 25 -18.18 -13.16 14.86
C ASP A 25 -18.21 -13.59 13.38
N ASP A 26 -19.30 -14.23 12.93
CA ASP A 26 -19.50 -14.64 11.53
C ASP A 26 -19.57 -13.44 10.55
N ASP A 27 -19.80 -12.25 11.12
CA ASP A 27 -19.78 -10.98 10.42
C ASP A 27 -18.37 -10.53 9.98
N TYR A 28 -17.29 -11.22 10.39
CA TYR A 28 -15.92 -10.87 10.02
C TYR A 28 -15.18 -12.04 9.36
N GLU A 29 -14.43 -11.75 8.31
CA GLU A 29 -13.58 -12.71 7.60
C GLU A 29 -12.12 -12.22 7.61
N THR A 30 -11.17 -13.15 7.67
CA THR A 30 -9.76 -12.85 7.43
C THR A 30 -9.59 -12.55 5.95
N LEU A 31 -9.05 -11.38 5.64
CA LEU A 31 -8.44 -11.17 4.34
C LEU A 31 -7.04 -11.76 4.42
N ASP A 32 -6.86 -12.89 3.75
CA ASP A 32 -5.52 -13.36 3.45
C ASP A 32 -4.80 -12.24 2.69
N SER A 33 -3.61 -11.86 3.16
CA SER A 33 -2.78 -10.87 2.49
C SER A 33 -2.45 -11.29 1.06
N SER A 34 -2.56 -12.58 0.73
CA SER A 34 -2.47 -13.14 -0.62
C SER A 34 -3.67 -12.80 -1.52
N SER A 35 -4.77 -12.30 -0.93
CA SER A 35 -5.97 -11.83 -1.61
C SER A 35 -6.13 -10.30 -1.51
N ASN A 36 -5.05 -9.57 -1.15
CA ASN A 36 -4.85 -8.30 -1.84
C ASN A 36 -4.68 -8.69 -3.29
N ALA A 37 -5.76 -8.52 -4.06
CA ALA A 37 -5.75 -8.50 -5.50
C ALA A 37 -4.34 -8.16 -5.97
N GLU A 38 -3.68 -9.12 -6.62
CA GLU A 38 -2.59 -8.82 -7.52
C GLU A 38 -3.16 -7.74 -8.41
N VAL A 39 -2.96 -6.47 -8.03
CA VAL A 39 -3.50 -5.36 -8.78
C VAL A 39 -2.64 -5.43 -10.00
N ASP A 40 -3.20 -6.04 -11.04
CA ASP A 40 -2.47 -6.46 -12.21
C ASP A 40 -1.79 -5.20 -12.72
N LEU A 41 -0.49 -5.13 -12.49
CA LEU A 41 0.28 -3.94 -12.82
C LEU A 41 0.19 -3.72 -14.35
N ASN A 42 -0.12 -4.79 -15.11
CA ASN A 42 -0.44 -4.72 -16.52
C ASN A 42 -1.79 -4.03 -16.81
N ASP A 43 -2.77 -4.10 -15.92
CA ASP A 43 -4.09 -3.47 -16.06
C ASP A 43 -4.06 -1.99 -15.64
N LEU A 44 -3.08 -1.60 -14.81
CA LEU A 44 -2.85 -0.20 -14.48
C LEU A 44 -2.34 0.62 -15.69
N THR A 45 -2.88 1.83 -15.83
CA THR A 45 -2.37 2.83 -16.76
C THR A 45 -0.97 3.29 -16.35
N VAL A 46 -0.18 3.79 -17.31
CA VAL A 46 1.16 4.36 -17.05
C VAL A 46 1.11 5.42 -15.94
N ALA A 47 0.05 6.22 -15.88
CA ALA A 47 -0.15 7.20 -14.80
C ALA A 47 -0.33 6.54 -13.42
N GLY A 48 -1.08 5.44 -13.32
CA GLY A 48 -1.25 4.68 -12.09
C GLY A 48 0.04 3.99 -11.65
N LEU A 49 0.80 3.45 -12.60
CA LEU A 49 2.13 2.88 -12.36
C LEU A 49 3.12 3.94 -11.89
N LYS A 50 3.15 5.12 -12.52
CA LYS A 50 4.00 6.24 -12.10
C LYS A 50 3.65 6.74 -10.69
N LYS A 51 2.37 6.81 -10.33
CA LYS A 51 1.95 7.14 -8.95
C LYS A 51 2.43 6.12 -7.93
N ARG A 52 2.32 4.82 -8.23
CA ARG A 52 2.85 3.77 -7.37
C ARG A 52 4.37 3.81 -7.28
N ALA A 53 5.05 4.09 -8.39
CA ALA A 53 6.50 4.21 -8.42
C ALA A 53 6.97 5.40 -7.57
N ALA A 54 6.23 6.52 -7.60
CA ALA A 54 6.47 7.66 -6.72
C ALA A 54 6.23 7.33 -5.23
N ASP A 55 5.17 6.58 -4.92
CA ASP A 55 4.87 6.10 -3.55
C ASP A 55 5.95 5.14 -3.01
N LYS A 56 6.57 4.38 -3.92
CA LYS A 56 7.69 3.48 -3.66
C LYS A 56 9.07 4.17 -3.73
N GLU A 57 9.10 5.50 -3.92
CA GLU A 57 10.34 6.29 -4.09
C GLU A 57 11.30 5.73 -5.16
N ILE A 58 10.76 5.13 -6.23
CA ILE A 58 11.56 4.61 -7.35
C ILE A 58 12.14 5.80 -8.12
N GLU A 59 13.47 5.95 -8.12
CA GLU A 59 14.13 7.01 -8.88
C GLU A 59 13.99 6.79 -10.40
N ASN A 60 13.94 7.87 -11.17
CA ASN A 60 13.82 7.85 -12.64
C ASN A 60 12.55 7.19 -13.21
N TYR A 61 11.53 6.90 -12.39
CA TYR A 61 10.25 6.32 -12.83
C TYR A 61 9.54 7.11 -13.95
N GLN A 62 9.80 8.41 -14.08
CA GLN A 62 9.19 9.27 -15.10
C GLN A 62 9.68 8.93 -16.52
N SER A 63 10.93 8.47 -16.63
CA SER A 63 11.58 8.07 -17.87
C SER A 63 11.46 6.57 -18.15
N MET A 64 10.80 5.81 -17.26
CA MET A 64 10.59 4.37 -17.41
C MET A 64 9.33 4.06 -18.21
N ASP A 65 9.44 3.07 -19.09
CA ASP A 65 8.32 2.50 -19.82
C ASP A 65 7.37 1.71 -18.90
N LYS A 66 6.16 1.45 -19.41
CA LYS A 66 5.12 0.70 -18.68
C LYS A 66 5.67 -0.61 -18.12
N GLU A 67 6.36 -1.39 -18.93
CA GLU A 67 6.94 -2.68 -18.54
C GLU A 67 8.05 -2.52 -17.48
N ALA A 68 8.89 -1.50 -17.61
CA ALA A 68 9.95 -1.21 -16.65
C ALA A 68 9.36 -0.79 -15.28
N LEU A 69 8.28 0.01 -15.30
CA LEU A 69 7.52 0.36 -14.09
C LEU A 69 6.87 -0.85 -13.44
N ILE A 70 6.26 -1.73 -14.23
CA ILE A 70 5.66 -2.98 -13.73
C ILE A 70 6.72 -3.85 -13.07
N LYS A 71 7.87 -4.04 -13.74
CA LYS A 71 8.98 -4.83 -13.21
C LYS A 71 9.54 -4.24 -11.91
N ALA A 72 9.69 -2.92 -11.84
CA ALA A 72 10.18 -2.23 -10.65
C ALA A 72 9.18 -2.30 -9.48
N LEU A 73 7.86 -2.32 -9.78
CA LEU A 73 6.79 -2.42 -8.79
C LEU A 73 6.47 -3.86 -8.36
N SER A 74 6.73 -4.85 -9.21
CA SER A 74 6.43 -6.26 -8.96
C SER A 74 7.44 -6.95 -8.05
N GLY A 75 8.57 -6.31 -7.74
CA GLY A 75 9.44 -6.70 -6.63
C GLY A 75 10.76 -7.36 -7.02
N GLU A 76 11.76 -6.55 -7.31
CA GLU A 76 13.17 -6.87 -7.02
C GLU A 76 13.88 -5.70 -6.31
N GLN A 77 13.18 -5.03 -5.39
CA GLN A 77 13.78 -4.08 -4.44
C GLN A 77 13.11 -4.29 -3.08
N VAL A 78 13.53 -5.33 -2.37
CA VAL A 78 13.38 -5.38 -0.91
C VAL A 78 14.53 -4.55 -0.36
N LEU A 79 14.31 -3.30 0.04
CA LEU A 79 15.18 -2.66 1.04
C LEU A 79 14.55 -1.40 1.63
N GLU A 80 14.23 -1.55 2.91
CA GLU A 80 14.20 -0.54 3.98
C GLU A 80 13.26 0.66 3.85
N VAL A 81 12.24 0.58 4.71
CA VAL A 81 11.66 1.73 5.39
C VAL A 81 12.78 2.50 6.12
N PRO A 82 12.97 3.80 5.84
CA PRO A 82 13.18 4.74 6.92
C PRO A 82 11.88 5.51 7.12
N GLN A 83 11.23 5.15 8.21
CA GLN A 83 10.30 5.99 8.93
C GLN A 83 11.01 7.33 9.15
N GLY A 84 10.65 8.39 8.40
CA GLY A 84 11.33 9.67 8.58
C GLY A 84 11.20 10.71 7.47
N LYS A 85 10.00 11.03 7.01
CA LYS A 85 9.75 12.39 6.48
C LYS A 85 8.57 12.99 7.22
N GLN A 86 8.86 13.47 8.43
CA GLN A 86 8.08 14.53 9.05
C GLN A 86 7.96 15.67 8.04
N GLN A 87 6.73 16.14 7.83
CA GLN A 87 6.41 17.31 7.03
C GLN A 87 7.35 18.49 7.36
N PRO A 88 7.76 19.29 6.38
CA PRO A 88 8.30 20.60 6.64
C PRO A 88 7.13 21.51 7.02
N THR A 89 6.81 21.63 8.30
CA THR A 89 6.11 22.83 8.76
C THR A 89 7.16 23.91 8.92
N SER A 90 7.46 24.56 7.79
CA SER A 90 8.04 25.89 7.77
C SER A 90 7.11 26.80 8.56
N GLU A 91 7.43 27.06 9.82
CA GLU A 91 6.82 28.13 10.59
C GLU A 91 7.93 29.04 11.11
N THR A 92 8.39 29.92 10.22
CA THR A 92 8.89 31.25 10.60
C THR A 92 7.99 32.20 9.84
N PRO A 93 7.15 32.99 10.52
CA PRO A 93 7.59 34.32 11.00
C PRO A 93 6.94 34.64 12.39
N ALA A 94 7.32 35.63 13.18
CA ALA A 94 7.75 36.99 12.89
C ALA A 94 8.27 37.68 14.17
N LYS A 95 9.17 38.64 13.95
CA LYS A 95 9.38 39.92 14.67
C LYS A 95 9.90 39.92 16.10
#